data_AF-A0A6N3FL85-F1
#
_entry.id   AF-A0A6N3FL85-F1
#
_cell.length_a   1.000
_cell.length_b   1.000
_cell.length_c   1.000
_cell.angle_alpha   90.00
_cell.angle_beta   90.00
_cell.angle_gamma   90.00
#
_symmetry.space_group_name_H-M   'P 1'
#
loop_
_entity.id
_entity.type
_entity.pdbx_description
1 polymer ?
#
loop_
_entity_poly.entity_id
_entity_poly.type
_entity_poly.pdbx_seq_one_letter_code
_entity_poly.pdbx_strand_id
1 'polypeptide(L)'
;MTKFIEKPTAITPNRELQSDEYFNETDHLIYCSKCNTPRQCRHELQGKVLIPSIRCKCQQEIFEQEEAQRKLHEKQMEIEHLKTSGLQDKALYDYTFARDNGINPEIKLAHNYVSNWEEMKGHMIWNYNQSSCMHYSKIPVP
;
A
#
# COMPACT_ATOMS: atom_id res chain seq x y z
N MET A 1 53.50 -6.55 18.94
CA MET A 1 52.22 -6.58 19.68
C MET A 1 51.48 -5.27 19.44
N THR A 2 50.80 -5.14 18.29
CA THR A 2 49.95 -3.99 17.99
C THR A 2 48.54 -4.32 18.49
N LYS A 3 48.10 -3.50 19.44
CA LYS A 3 46.90 -3.69 20.25
C LYS A 3 45.66 -3.82 19.36
N PHE A 4 44.90 -4.89 19.57
CA PHE A 4 43.54 -5.00 19.07
C PHE A 4 42.75 -3.81 19.60
N ILE A 5 42.28 -2.94 18.70
CA ILE A 5 41.32 -1.91 19.06
C ILE A 5 39.98 -2.63 19.20
N GLU A 6 39.56 -2.83 20.45
CA GLU A 6 38.24 -3.33 20.78
C GLU A 6 37.20 -2.45 20.07
N LYS A 7 36.35 -3.07 19.25
CA LYS A 7 35.17 -2.40 18.69
C LYS A 7 34.28 -2.04 19.88
N PRO A 8 33.88 -0.76 20.06
CA PRO A 8 32.92 -0.41 21.10
C PRO A 8 31.54 -0.92 20.64
N THR A 9 31.18 -2.13 21.03
CA THR A 9 29.77 -2.55 21.11
C THR A 9 29.18 -1.75 22.27
N ALA A 10 28.54 -0.62 21.97
CA ALA A 10 27.94 0.24 22.99
C ALA A 10 26.93 -0.58 23.82
N ILE A 11 27.27 -0.82 25.08
CA ILE A 11 26.45 -1.55 26.08
C ILE A 11 25.26 -0.69 26.56
N THR A 12 25.25 0.60 26.18
CA THR A 12 24.25 1.60 26.56
C THR A 12 23.43 2.05 25.37
N PRO A 13 22.16 2.46 25.58
CA PRO A 13 21.31 2.96 24.50
C PRO A 13 21.95 4.18 23.83
N ASN A 14 21.83 4.26 22.50
CA ASN A 14 22.42 5.33 21.68
C ASN A 14 21.68 6.67 21.82
N ARG A 15 20.54 6.70 22.51
CA ARG A 15 19.74 7.88 22.83
C ARG A 15 18.94 7.66 24.12
N GLU A 16 18.38 8.73 24.66
CA GLU A 16 17.41 8.63 25.76
C GLU A 16 16.15 7.85 25.33
N LEU A 17 15.74 6.90 26.17
CA LEU A 17 14.58 6.04 25.94
C LEU A 17 13.30 6.85 26.15
N GLN A 18 12.33 6.65 25.26
CA GLN A 18 10.98 7.17 25.45
C GLN A 18 10.22 6.34 26.50
N SER A 19 9.12 6.90 27.02
CA SER A 19 8.28 6.22 28.04
C SER A 19 7.72 4.86 27.60
N ASP A 20 7.54 4.65 26.30
CA ASP A 20 7.04 3.42 25.70
C ASP A 20 8.16 2.53 25.12
N GLU A 21 9.39 2.75 25.57
CA GLU A 21 10.58 2.04 25.11
C GLU A 21 11.35 1.39 26.28
N TYR A 22 12.00 0.26 25.98
CA TYR A 22 13.00 -0.34 26.87
C TYR A 22 14.21 -0.81 26.06
N PHE A 23 15.37 -0.86 26.69
CA PHE A 23 16.59 -1.38 26.09
C PHE A 23 16.71 -2.87 26.36
N ASN A 24 16.89 -3.68 25.32
CA ASN A 24 17.11 -5.10 25.45
C ASN A 24 18.61 -5.40 25.56
N GLU A 25 19.02 -5.99 26.67
CA GLU A 25 20.43 -6.29 26.96
C GLU A 25 20.99 -7.42 26.09
N THR A 26 20.14 -8.28 25.50
CA THR A 26 20.57 -9.47 24.75
C THR A 26 21.10 -9.10 23.36
N ASP A 27 20.42 -8.19 22.67
CA ASP A 27 20.76 -7.76 21.31
C ASP A 27 21.26 -6.31 21.25
N HIS A 28 21.18 -5.57 22.37
CA HIS A 28 21.51 -4.15 22.49
C HIS A 28 20.69 -3.28 21.55
N LEU A 29 19.39 -3.55 21.43
CA LEU A 29 18.43 -2.78 20.64
C LEU A 29 17.32 -2.18 21.51
N ILE A 30 16.74 -1.08 21.04
CA ILE A 30 15.56 -0.48 21.66
C ILE A 30 14.30 -1.22 21.20
N TYR A 31 13.43 -1.56 22.15
CA TYR A 31 12.15 -2.23 21.94
C TYR A 31 10.98 -1.37 22.39
N CYS A 32 9.80 -1.63 21.84
CA CYS A 32 8.57 -1.01 22.30
C CYS A 32 7.95 -1.80 23.47
N SER A 33 7.65 -1.14 24.57
CA SER A 33 7.05 -1.74 25.78
C SER A 33 5.62 -2.24 25.58
N LYS A 34 4.94 -1.81 24.50
CA LYS A 34 3.53 -2.19 24.22
C LYS A 34 3.42 -3.49 23.42
N CYS A 35 4.19 -3.62 22.34
CA CYS A 35 4.11 -4.76 21.43
C CYS A 35 5.35 -5.67 21.45
N ASN A 36 6.36 -5.33 22.26
CA ASN A 36 7.63 -6.07 22.38
C ASN A 36 8.32 -6.36 21.04
N THR A 37 8.08 -5.51 20.04
CA THR A 37 8.80 -5.54 18.77
C THR A 37 9.91 -4.49 18.77
N PRO A 38 11.02 -4.73 18.05
CA PRO A 38 12.13 -3.80 18.02
C PRO A 38 11.74 -2.47 17.37
N ARG A 39 12.34 -1.38 17.86
CA ARG A 39 12.35 -0.04 17.26
C ARG A 39 13.69 0.29 16.60
N GLN A 40 14.62 -0.65 16.63
CA GLN A 40 15.91 -0.55 15.96
C GLN A 40 16.21 -1.87 15.25
N CYS A 41 16.89 -1.79 14.10
CA CYS A 41 17.43 -2.97 13.43
C CYS A 41 18.94 -2.82 13.30
N ARG A 42 19.69 -3.93 13.43
CA ARG A 42 21.14 -3.92 13.21
C ARG A 42 21.44 -4.37 11.78
N HIS A 43 22.13 -3.53 11.02
CA HIS A 43 22.59 -3.83 9.67
C HIS A 43 24.11 -3.65 9.56
N GLU A 44 24.80 -4.59 8.93
CA GLU A 44 26.23 -4.48 8.63
C GLU A 44 26.40 -4.11 7.16
N LEU A 45 26.94 -2.93 6.87
CA LEU A 45 27.22 -2.44 5.52
C LEU A 45 28.69 -2.03 5.42
N GLN A 46 29.43 -2.64 4.49
CA GLN A 46 30.85 -2.32 4.20
C GLN A 46 31.74 -2.32 5.47
N GLY A 47 31.52 -3.26 6.38
CA GLY A 47 32.26 -3.37 7.64
C GLY A 47 31.88 -2.36 8.72
N LYS A 48 30.88 -1.50 8.47
CA LYS A 48 30.29 -0.58 9.45
C LYS A 48 28.96 -1.14 9.95
N VAL A 49 28.74 -1.05 11.26
CA VAL A 49 27.46 -1.39 11.88
C VAL A 49 26.57 -0.15 11.89
N LEU A 50 25.39 -0.27 11.30
CA LEU A 50 24.34 0.74 11.32
C LEU A 50 23.17 0.22 12.14
N ILE A 51 22.65 1.07 13.02
CA ILE A 51 21.49 0.76 13.85
C ILE A 51 20.40 1.81 13.57
N PRO A 52 19.72 1.75 12.40
CA PRO A 52 18.61 2.64 12.09
C PRO A 52 17.40 2.37 12.98
N SER A 53 16.61 3.43 13.22
CA SER A 53 15.30 3.33 13.83
C SER A 53 14.29 2.75 12.84
N ILE A 54 13.45 1.84 13.32
CA ILE A 54 12.35 1.21 12.58
C ILE A 54 11.03 1.41 13.34
N ARG A 55 9.90 1.33 12.64
CA ARG A 55 8.58 1.36 13.28
C ARG A 55 8.35 0.05 14.02
N CYS A 56 7.93 0.13 15.28
CA CYS A 56 7.39 -1.04 15.97
C CYS A 56 6.03 -1.43 15.38
N LYS A 57 5.50 -2.62 15.72
CA LYS A 57 4.21 -3.10 15.19
C LYS A 57 3.07 -2.10 15.39
N CYS A 58 2.92 -1.53 16.58
CA CYS A 58 1.86 -0.53 16.84
C CYS A 58 2.02 0.74 15.97
N GLN A 59 3.25 1.22 15.80
CA GLN A 59 3.51 2.39 14.96
C GLN A 59 3.29 2.09 13.48
N GLN A 60 3.59 0.87 13.06
CA GLN A 60 3.35 0.40 11.70
C GLN A 60 1.85 0.34 11.40
N GLU A 61 1.04 -0.21 12.31
CA GLU A 61 -0.42 -0.28 12.16
C GLU A 61 -1.06 1.12 12.07
N ILE A 62 -0.64 2.06 12.93
CA ILE A 62 -1.11 3.46 12.89
C ILE A 62 -0.74 4.10 11.54
N PHE A 63 0.51 3.93 11.10
CA PHE A 63 0.98 4.47 9.84
C PHE A 63 0.21 3.90 8.65
N GLU A 64 -0.02 2.59 8.62
CA GLU A 64 -0.80 1.92 7.56
C GLU A 64 -2.25 2.41 7.52
N GLN A 65 -2.86 2.62 8.69
CA GLN A 65 -4.22 3.18 8.77
C GLN A 65 -4.29 4.61 8.23
N GLU A 66 -3.35 5.46 8.62
CA GLU A 66 -3.25 6.84 8.13
C GLU A 66 -2.98 6.89 6.62
N GLU A 67 -2.10 6.01 6.12
CA GLU A 67 -1.80 5.91 4.69
C GLU A 67 -3.01 5.39 3.88
N ALA A 68 -3.75 4.40 4.41
CA ALA A 68 -4.98 3.91 3.78
C ALA A 68 -6.05 5.00 3.71
N GLN A 69 -6.23 5.78 4.78
CA GLN A 69 -7.15 6.92 4.80
C GLN A 69 -6.73 8.00 3.80
N ARG A 70 -5.43 8.32 3.72
CA ARG A 70 -4.89 9.27 2.75
C ARG A 70 -5.17 8.83 1.32
N LYS A 71 -4.84 7.59 0.96
CA LYS A 71 -5.07 7.04 -0.38
C LYS A 71 -6.55 7.04 -0.74
N LEU A 72 -7.42 6.69 0.21
CA LEU A 72 -8.87 6.75 0.01
C LEU A 72 -9.33 8.19 -0.29
N HIS A 73 -8.85 9.17 0.49
CA HIS A 73 -9.18 10.57 0.29
C HIS A 73 -8.65 11.12 -1.05
N GLU A 74 -7.41 10.81 -1.41
CA GLU A 74 -6.83 11.17 -2.71
C GLU A 74 -7.64 10.61 -3.88
N LYS A 75 -8.08 9.35 -3.78
CA LYS A 75 -8.94 8.73 -4.79
C LYS A 75 -10.32 9.38 -4.87
N GLN A 76 -10.89 9.79 -3.74
CA GLN A 76 -12.16 10.52 -3.73
C GLN A 76 -12.01 11.89 -4.41
N MET A 77 -10.96 12.64 -4.09
CA MET A 77 -10.67 13.91 -4.75
C MET A 77 -10.44 13.75 -6.26
N GLU A 78 -9.75 12.68 -6.67
CA GLU A 78 -9.55 12.35 -8.09
C GLU A 78 -10.89 12.09 -8.78
N ILE A 79 -11.79 11.31 -8.16
CA ILE A 79 -13.13 11.04 -8.68
C ILE A 79 -13.95 12.34 -8.77
N GLU A 80 -13.92 13.18 -7.75
CA GLU A 80 -14.63 14.47 -7.73
C GLU A 80 -14.10 15.40 -8.82
N HIS A 81 -12.79 15.43 -9.02
CA HIS A 81 -12.16 16.19 -10.09
C HIS A 81 -12.64 15.70 -11.47
N LEU A 82 -12.59 14.39 -11.71
CA LEU A 82 -13.04 13.78 -12.96
C LEU A 82 -14.53 14.04 -13.24
N LYS A 83 -15.38 13.94 -12.21
CA LYS A 83 -16.81 14.30 -12.31
C LYS A 83 -16.97 15.76 -12.68
N THR A 84 -16.22 16.65 -12.03
CA THR A 84 -16.29 18.10 -12.29
C THR A 84 -15.83 18.45 -13.71
N SER A 85 -14.79 17.79 -14.23
CA SER A 85 -14.29 18.04 -15.58
C SER A 85 -15.12 17.37 -16.68
N GLY A 86 -15.70 16.20 -16.40
CA GLY A 86 -16.30 15.33 -17.42
C GLY A 86 -17.83 15.38 -17.49
N LEU A 87 -18.52 15.78 -16.42
CA LEU A 87 -19.99 15.79 -16.36
C LEU A 87 -20.52 17.22 -16.35
N GLN A 88 -21.39 17.52 -17.33
CA GLN A 88 -22.04 18.83 -17.44
C GLN A 88 -23.15 19.03 -16.40
N ASP A 89 -23.96 17.99 -16.15
CA ASP A 89 -25.05 18.05 -15.19
C ASP A 89 -24.57 17.66 -13.78
N LYS A 90 -24.75 18.58 -12.82
CA LYS A 90 -24.38 18.37 -11.41
C LYS A 90 -25.25 17.33 -10.72
N ALA A 91 -26.48 17.10 -11.20
CA ALA A 91 -27.34 16.04 -10.68
C ALA A 91 -26.77 14.63 -10.92
N LEU A 92 -25.75 14.50 -11.78
CA LEU A 92 -25.06 13.24 -12.01
C LEU A 92 -23.88 13.01 -11.05
N TYR A 93 -23.46 14.01 -10.27
CA TYR A 93 -22.25 13.89 -9.43
C TYR A 93 -22.48 12.93 -8.28
N ASP A 94 -23.71 12.91 -7.77
CA ASP A 94 -24.16 12.09 -6.66
C ASP A 94 -25.02 10.90 -7.12
N TYR A 95 -25.16 10.69 -8.43
CA TYR A 95 -25.89 9.58 -9.00
C TYR A 95 -25.22 8.25 -8.62
N THR A 96 -26.04 7.33 -8.10
CA THR A 96 -25.65 5.98 -7.69
C THR A 96 -26.80 5.03 -8.05
N PHE A 97 -26.53 3.73 -8.13
CA PHE A 97 -27.59 2.74 -8.36
C PHE A 97 -28.74 2.83 -7.33
N ALA A 98 -28.45 3.21 -6.09
CA ALA A 98 -29.47 3.39 -5.05
C ALA A 98 -30.33 4.66 -5.25
N ARG A 99 -29.81 5.65 -5.99
CA ARG A 99 -30.50 6.90 -6.34
C ARG A 99 -31.12 6.86 -7.74
N ASP A 100 -31.06 5.72 -8.42
CA ASP A 100 -31.75 5.56 -9.68
C ASP A 100 -33.27 5.60 -9.47
N ASN A 101 -33.96 6.36 -10.32
CA ASN A 101 -35.40 6.54 -10.26
C ASN A 101 -36.17 5.53 -11.12
N GLY A 102 -35.48 4.58 -11.76
CA GLY A 102 -36.07 3.54 -12.59
C GLY A 102 -36.62 4.02 -13.93
N ILE A 103 -36.38 5.29 -14.31
CA ILE A 103 -36.84 5.82 -15.61
C ILE A 103 -36.13 5.11 -16.76
N ASN A 104 -34.85 4.77 -16.59
CA ASN A 104 -34.09 4.06 -17.61
C ASN A 104 -34.22 2.53 -17.43
N PRO A 105 -34.99 1.82 -18.28
CA PRO A 105 -35.14 0.37 -18.15
C PRO A 105 -33.83 -0.40 -18.36
N GLU A 106 -32.88 0.18 -19.09
CA GLU A 106 -31.57 -0.41 -19.38
C GLU A 106 -30.64 -0.43 -18.17
N ILE A 107 -30.98 0.27 -17.07
CA ILE A 107 -30.18 0.25 -15.84
C ILE A 107 -30.02 -1.18 -15.30
N LYS A 108 -30.98 -2.07 -15.58
CA LYS A 108 -30.91 -3.51 -15.25
C LYS A 108 -29.69 -4.20 -15.88
N LEU A 109 -29.29 -3.80 -17.09
CA LEU A 109 -28.09 -4.32 -17.74
C LEU A 109 -26.84 -3.90 -16.99
N ALA A 110 -26.77 -2.64 -16.55
CA ALA A 110 -25.65 -2.14 -15.75
C ALA A 110 -25.56 -2.85 -14.39
N HIS A 111 -26.69 -3.09 -13.72
CA HIS A 111 -26.74 -3.90 -12.50
C HIS A 111 -26.23 -5.33 -12.72
N ASN A 112 -26.67 -5.98 -13.81
CA ASN A 112 -26.23 -7.33 -14.16
C ASN A 112 -24.73 -7.37 -14.46
N TYR A 113 -24.21 -6.38 -15.18
CA TYR A 113 -22.78 -6.23 -15.47
C TYR A 113 -21.94 -6.14 -14.19
N VAL A 114 -22.33 -5.26 -13.27
CA VAL A 114 -21.58 -5.06 -12.01
C VAL A 114 -21.68 -6.29 -11.11
N SER A 115 -22.82 -6.97 -11.09
CA SER A 115 -23.03 -8.18 -10.29
C SER A 115 -22.17 -9.37 -10.79
N ASN A 116 -21.92 -9.44 -12.10
CA ASN A 116 -21.15 -10.53 -12.72
C ASN A 116 -19.74 -10.08 -13.15
N TRP A 117 -19.20 -9.04 -12.52
CA TRP A 117 -17.96 -8.38 -12.96
C TRP A 117 -16.76 -9.32 -13.08
N GLU A 118 -16.57 -10.24 -12.14
CA GLU A 118 -15.42 -11.16 -12.17
C GLU A 118 -15.46 -12.09 -13.40
N GLU A 119 -16.64 -12.60 -13.75
CA GLU A 119 -16.83 -13.41 -14.96
C GLU A 119 -16.59 -12.58 -16.22
N MET A 120 -17.14 -11.38 -16.28
CA MET A 120 -16.99 -10.49 -17.45
C MET A 120 -15.55 -10.01 -17.63
N LYS A 121 -14.84 -9.69 -16.54
CA LYS A 121 -13.42 -9.36 -16.56
C LYS A 121 -12.60 -10.55 -17.07
N GLY A 122 -12.87 -11.76 -16.57
CA GLY A 122 -12.20 -12.98 -17.01
C GLY A 122 -12.36 -13.22 -18.51
N HIS A 123 -13.59 -13.11 -19.02
CA HIS A 123 -13.88 -13.24 -20.44
C HIS A 123 -13.22 -12.13 -21.27
N MET A 124 -13.18 -10.88 -20.78
CA MET A 124 -12.51 -9.76 -21.45
C MET A 124 -11.00 -9.99 -21.57
N ILE A 125 -10.35 -10.43 -20.48
CA ILE A 125 -8.91 -10.73 -20.46
C ILE A 125 -8.61 -11.91 -21.38
N TRP A 126 -9.43 -12.96 -21.36
CA TRP A 126 -9.26 -14.12 -22.23
C TRP A 126 -9.35 -13.75 -23.72
N ASN A 127 -10.37 -12.97 -24.10
CA ASN A 127 -10.56 -12.51 -25.47
C ASN A 127 -9.47 -11.53 -25.93
N TYR A 128 -8.98 -10.65 -25.06
CA TYR A 128 -7.85 -9.76 -25.35
C TYR A 128 -6.58 -10.57 -25.64
N ASN A 129 -6.29 -11.58 -24.81
CA ASN A 129 -5.13 -12.45 -24.99
C ASN A 129 -5.26 -13.32 -26.25
N GLN A 130 -6.46 -13.82 -26.56
CA GLN A 130 -6.70 -14.60 -27.78
C GLN A 130 -6.56 -13.73 -29.05
N SER A 131 -7.08 -12.50 -29.02
CA SER A 131 -6.96 -11.54 -30.13
C SER A 131 -5.52 -11.07 -30.34
N SER A 132 -4.77 -10.88 -29.25
CA SER A 132 -3.34 -10.55 -29.29
C SER A 132 -2.51 -11.70 -29.87
N CYS A 133 -2.77 -12.95 -29.46
CA CYS A 133 -2.14 -14.14 -30.07
C CYS A 133 -2.44 -14.30 -31.56
N MET A 134 -3.63 -13.91 -32.04
CA MET A 134 -3.94 -13.92 -33.48
C MET A 134 -3.25 -12.80 -34.28
N HIS A 135 -2.83 -11.71 -33.63
CA HIS A 135 -2.13 -10.60 -34.28
C HIS A 135 -0.64 -10.92 -34.51
N TYR A 136 0.01 -11.67 -33.60
CA TYR A 136 1.42 -12.05 -33.71
C TYR A 136 1.71 -13.24 -34.65
N SER A 137 0.69 -13.96 -35.10
CA SER A 137 0.85 -15.15 -35.97
C SER A 137 0.76 -14.83 -37.48
N LYS A 138 0.66 -13.54 -37.86
CA LYS A 138 0.59 -13.09 -39.27
C LYS A 138 1.77 -12.22 -39.72
N ILE A 139 2.84 -12.10 -38.93
CA ILE A 139 4.06 -11.41 -39.39
C ILE A 139 4.95 -12.47 -40.07
N PRO A 140 5.08 -12.49 -41.41
CA PRO A 140 6.05 -13.36 -42.05
C PRO A 140 7.43 -12.80 -41.70
N VAL A 141 8.22 -13.61 -41.01
CA VAL A 141 9.64 -13.33 -40.74
C VAL A 141 10.39 -13.43 -42.09
N PRO A 142 11.22 -12.45 -42.47
CA PRO A 142 11.99 -12.49 -43.72
C PRO A 142 13.04 -13.61 -43.73
#